data_AF-A0A925DCR6-F1
#
_entry.id   AF-A0A925DCR6-F1
#
_cell.length_a   1.000
_cell.length_b   1.000
_cell.length_c   1.000
_cell.angle_alpha   90.00
_cell.angle_beta   90.00
_cell.angle_gamma   90.00
#
_symmetry.space_group_name_H-M   'P 1'
#
loop_
_entity.id
_entity.type
_entity.pdbx_description
1 polymer ?
#
loop_
_entity_poly.entity_id
_entity_poly.type
_entity_poly.pdbx_seq_one_letter_code
_entity_poly.pdbx_strand_id
1 'polypeptide(L)' 'SWPYQWADDALRASKLAHAGLAPGKMSEQTNRKGERREVWALALPPDYAQSSAALAKTQLTKSGYRLAALLQAIWP' A
#
# COMPACT_ATOMS: atom_id res chain seq x y z
N SER A 1 19.55 -0.42 -13.36
CA SER A 1 18.60 -0.53 -14.48
C SER A 1 17.22 -0.05 -14.05
N TRP A 2 16.31 0.22 -15.00
CA TRP A 2 14.97 0.74 -14.74
C TRP A 2 14.13 -0.10 -13.75
N PRO A 3 14.20 -1.45 -13.67
CA PRO A 3 13.39 -2.22 -12.73
C PRO A 3 13.75 -1.90 -11.27
N TYR A 4 15.05 -1.77 -10.95
CA TYR A 4 15.49 -1.45 -9.58
C TYR A 4 15.05 -0.04 -9.15
N GLN A 5 15.14 0.94 -10.05
CA GLN A 5 14.68 2.30 -9.74
C GLN A 5 13.17 2.35 -9.46
N TRP A 6 12.38 1.56 -10.19
CA TRP A 6 10.94 1.48 -9.97
C TRP A 6 10.60 0.76 -8.67
N ALA A 7 11.36 -0.29 -8.34
CA ALA A 7 11.23 -0.99 -7.07
C ALA A 7 11.57 -0.08 -5.88
N ASP A 8 12.65 0.71 -5.97
CA ASP A 8 13.03 1.66 -4.92
C ASP A 8 11.98 2.76 -4.72
N ASP A 9 11.40 3.28 -5.80
CA ASP A 9 10.28 4.25 -5.73
C ASP A 9 9.03 3.62 -5.09
N ALA A 10 8.73 2.37 -5.42
CA ALA A 10 7.62 1.63 -4.80
C ALA A 10 7.87 1.37 -3.31
N LEU A 11 9.11 1.08 -2.91
CA LEU A 11 9.49 0.91 -1.51
C LEU A 11 9.31 2.22 -0.72
N ARG A 12 9.70 3.36 -1.30
CA ARG A 12 9.45 4.69 -0.71
C ARG A 12 7.96 4.98 -0.57
N ALA A 13 7.15 4.64 -1.57
CA ALA A 13 5.70 4.77 -1.50
C ALA A 13 5.11 3.87 -0.39
N SER A 14 5.60 2.63 -0.26
CA SER A 14 5.18 1.73 0.81
C SER A 14 5.44 2.31 2.20
N LYS A 15 6.59 2.95 2.41
CA LYS A 15 6.87 3.66 3.68
C LYS A 15 5.84 4.73 3.99
N LEU A 16 5.40 5.50 2.99
CA LEU A 16 4.37 6.52 3.16
C LEU A 16 2.99 5.89 3.41
N ALA A 17 2.67 4.80 2.72
CA ALA A 17 1.40 4.09 2.92
C ALA A 17 1.27 3.49 4.32
N HIS A 18 2.39 3.15 4.98
CA HIS A 18 2.38 2.62 6.35
C HIS A 18 2.63 3.69 7.42
N ALA A 19 2.75 4.96 7.03
CA ALA A 19 3.01 6.04 7.98
C ALA A 19 1.84 6.21 8.95
N GLY A 20 2.14 6.24 10.25
CA GLY A 20 1.15 6.42 11.31
C GLY A 20 0.26 5.21 11.60
N LEU A 21 0.50 4.06 10.95
CA LEU A 21 -0.15 2.81 11.29
C LEU A 21 0.35 2.29 12.64
N ALA A 22 -0.56 1.88 13.50
CA ALA A 22 -0.24 1.29 14.80
C ALA A 22 -1.09 0.05 15.08
N PRO A 23 -0.63 -0.88 15.93
CA PRO A 23 -1.50 -1.87 16.51
C PRO A 23 -2.61 -1.16 17.31
N GLY A 24 -3.85 -1.47 17.01
CA GLY A 24 -5.00 -1.02 17.79
C GLY A 24 -5.16 -1.81 19.08
N LYS A 25 -6.20 -1.47 19.83
CA LYS A 25 -6.50 -2.14 21.10
C LYS A 25 -6.80 -3.62 20.85
N MET A 26 -6.26 -4.47 21.73
CA MET A 26 -6.59 -5.89 21.75
C MET A 26 -8.10 -6.08 21.96
N SER A 27 -8.69 -6.96 21.19
CA SER A 27 -10.11 -7.34 21.30
C SER A 27 -10.25 -8.84 21.17
N GLU A 28 -11.26 -9.44 21.82
CA GLU A 28 -11.61 -10.83 21.58
C GLU A 28 -12.56 -10.92 20.37
N GLN A 29 -12.27 -11.81 19.44
CA GLN A 29 -13.18 -12.18 18.36
C GLN A 29 -13.50 -13.67 18.44
N THR A 30 -14.79 -14.00 18.35
CA THR A 30 -15.26 -15.39 18.23
C THR A 30 -15.36 -15.75 16.75
N ASN A 31 -14.64 -16.79 16.33
CA ASN A 31 -14.74 -17.27 14.96
C ASN A 31 -16.05 -18.04 14.73
N ARG A 32 -16.33 -18.38 13.46
CA ARG A 32 -17.56 -19.13 13.08
C ARG A 32 -17.66 -20.53 13.71
N LYS A 33 -16.57 -21.06 14.28
CA LYS A 33 -16.51 -22.35 14.98
C LYS A 33 -16.68 -22.20 16.49
N GLY A 34 -16.87 -20.99 17.02
CA GLY A 34 -17.04 -20.72 18.44
C GLY A 34 -15.75 -20.53 19.23
N GLU A 35 -14.58 -20.53 18.58
CA GLU A 35 -13.29 -20.30 19.25
C GLU A 35 -13.05 -18.81 19.46
N ARG A 36 -12.66 -18.41 20.68
CA ARG A 36 -12.22 -17.05 20.97
C ARG A 36 -10.76 -16.87 20.61
N ARG A 37 -10.44 -15.73 19.98
CA ARG A 37 -9.07 -15.34 19.65
C ARG A 37 -8.85 -13.88 20.02
N GLU A 38 -7.68 -13.60 20.57
CA GLU A 38 -7.20 -12.23 20.75
C GLU A 38 -6.78 -11.67 19.39
N VAL A 39 -7.31 -10.49 19.06
CA VAL A 39 -7.08 -9.81 17.78
C VAL A 39 -6.68 -8.37 18.05
N TRP A 40 -5.58 -7.94 17.44
CA TRP A 40 -5.15 -6.55 17.38
C TRP A 40 -5.60 -5.97 16.05
N ALA A 41 -6.70 -5.21 16.06
CA ALA A 41 -7.14 -4.49 14.87
C ALA A 41 -6.11 -3.41 14.51
N LEU A 42 -5.87 -3.15 13.23
CA LEU A 42 -4.97 -2.08 12.81
C LEU A 42 -5.59 -0.71 13.11
N ALA A 43 -4.88 0.16 13.82
CA ALA A 43 -5.27 1.56 14.01
C ALA A 43 -4.75 2.40 12.84
N LEU A 44 -5.67 3.05 12.13
CA LEU A 44 -5.39 3.92 11.01
C LEU A 44 -5.38 5.39 11.46
N PRO A 45 -4.48 6.25 10.93
CA PRO A 45 -4.57 7.68 11.17
C PRO A 45 -5.86 8.27 10.57
N PRO A 46 -6.37 9.41 11.09
CA PRO A 46 -7.66 9.98 10.68
C PRO A 46 -7.78 10.27 9.18
N ASP A 47 -6.67 10.63 8.54
CA ASP A 47 -6.58 11.01 7.12
C ASP A 47 -6.17 9.85 6.21
N TYR A 48 -6.00 8.63 6.75
CA TYR A 48 -5.44 7.48 6.03
C TYR A 48 -6.11 7.20 4.68
N ALA A 49 -7.45 7.23 4.63
CA ALA A 49 -8.18 6.94 3.41
C ALA A 49 -7.87 7.97 2.31
N GLN A 50 -7.76 9.24 2.68
CA GLN A 50 -7.49 10.34 1.75
C GLN A 50 -6.03 10.32 1.29
N SER A 51 -5.08 10.16 2.21
CA SER A 51 -3.65 10.15 1.90
C SER A 51 -3.26 8.90 1.09
N SER A 52 -3.81 7.73 1.45
CA SER A 52 -3.61 6.48 0.71
C SER A 52 -4.19 6.56 -0.71
N ALA A 53 -5.39 7.11 -0.88
CA ALA A 53 -5.98 7.30 -2.21
C ALA A 53 -5.15 8.26 -3.09
N ALA A 54 -4.66 9.37 -2.52
CA ALA A 54 -3.80 10.32 -3.25
C ALA A 54 -2.46 9.69 -3.67
N LEU A 55 -1.85 8.91 -2.78
CA LEU A 55 -0.63 8.16 -3.07
C LEU A 55 -0.86 7.11 -4.17
N ALA A 56 -1.94 6.34 -4.07
CA ALA A 56 -2.31 5.32 -5.06
C ALA A 56 -2.50 5.94 -6.45
N LYS A 57 -3.22 7.06 -6.54
CA LYS A 57 -3.39 7.80 -7.81
C LYS A 57 -2.04 8.18 -8.43
N THR A 58 -1.12 8.71 -7.61
CA THR A 58 0.23 9.09 -8.07
C THR A 58 0.99 7.88 -8.62
N GLN A 59 0.93 6.73 -7.93
CA GLN A 59 1.63 5.52 -8.35
C GLN A 59 1.03 4.91 -9.63
N LEU A 60 -0.29 4.95 -9.79
CA LEU A 60 -0.98 4.52 -11.02
C LEU A 60 -0.61 5.40 -12.22
N THR A 61 -0.53 6.72 -12.03
CA THR A 61 -0.07 7.62 -13.10
C THR A 61 1.37 7.30 -13.50
N LYS A 62 2.28 7.14 -12.53
CA LYS A 62 3.68 6.77 -12.81
C LYS A 62 3.80 5.44 -13.52
N SER A 63 3.05 4.41 -13.10
CA SER A 63 3.11 3.08 -13.71
C SER A 63 2.59 3.09 -15.14
N GLY A 64 1.54 3.87 -15.44
CA GLY A 64 1.03 4.07 -16.80
C GLY A 64 2.10 4.64 -17.75
N TYR A 65 2.80 5.70 -17.33
CA TYR A 65 3.91 6.25 -18.12
C TYR A 65 5.07 5.27 -18.31
N ARG A 66 5.44 4.53 -17.25
CA ARG A 66 6.49 3.51 -17.31
C ARG A 66 6.14 2.39 -18.29
N LEU A 67 4.88 1.94 -18.28
CA LEU A 67 4.39 0.93 -19.21
C LEU A 67 4.44 1.45 -20.66
N ALA A 68 3.96 2.66 -20.91
CA ALA A 68 4.01 3.25 -22.25
C ALA A 68 5.45 3.37 -22.78
N ALA A 69 6.38 3.84 -21.94
CA ALA A 69 7.80 3.93 -22.30
C ALA A 69 8.43 2.55 -22.56
N LEU A 70 8.07 1.53 -21.77
CA LEU A 70 8.54 0.17 -21.97
C LEU A 70 8.02 -0.41 -23.30
N LEU A 71 6.74 -0.20 -23.61
CA LEU A 71 6.16 -0.67 -24.87
C LEU A 71 6.82 -0.01 -26.08
N GLN A 72 7.07 1.31 -26.04
CA GLN A 72 7.80 2.02 -27.10
C GLN A 72 9.25 1.52 -27.27
N ALA A 73 9.91 1.15 -26.16
CA ALA A 73 11.27 0.63 -26.22
C ALA A 73 11.34 -0.79 -26.84
N ILE A 74 10.28 -1.60 -26.71
CA ILE A 74 10.22 -2.96 -27.26
C ILE A 74 9.72 -2.95 -28.71
N TRP A 75 8.73 -2.09 -29.03
CA TRP A 75 8.13 -1.94 -30.36
C TRP A 75 8.17 -0.47 -30.80
N PRO A 76 9.28 -0.03 -31.43
CA PRO A 76 9.44 1.34 -31.90
C PRO A 76 8.61 1.67 -33.14
#